data_AF-A0A8D9P8Z4-F1
#
_entry.id   AF-A0A8D9P8Z4-F1
#
_cell.length_a   1.000
_cell.length_b   1.000
_cell.length_c   1.000
_cell.angle_alpha   90.00
_cell.angle_beta   90.00
_cell.angle_gamma   90.00
#
_symmetry.space_group_name_H-M   'P 1'
#
loop_
_entity.id
_entity.type
_entity.pdbx_description
1 polymer ?
#
loop_
_entity_poly.entity_id
_entity_poly.type
_entity_poly.pdbx_seq_one_letter_code
_entity_poly.pdbx_strand_id
1 'polypeptide(L)'
;MGYMHKNTWAEEPIRGIFEPLISEVEFKKVQDILNGKKPVITAYKRNNPEFPLRQFITCSNCNQPLTGSKSKGRKERYAYYHCHHKDCCINFRIRKEKLEKIFVDYLKFIKPERNLLNLFEATVKDVYNEKLSVRLNSQKQVQDKLVELKNRKSKLIDFRIDGTISEDDYKFKTEQLAEEIQEHEFRLREIDEIDNDLCKCLKYACKIIENIDTLWINGDLDLKQRLQKLIFPKGLMYYSNDFRTAEISSLFIKKDASLTSYNNMVPPSEFESLSTP
;
A
#
# COMPACT_ATOMS: atom_id res chain seq x y z
N MET A 1 -34.85 -33.95 25.08
CA MET A 1 -35.85 -34.40 24.09
C MET A 1 -35.18 -34.58 22.74
N GLY A 2 -35.04 -35.82 22.26
CA GLY A 2 -34.47 -36.13 20.94
C GLY A 2 -35.43 -35.86 19.79
N TYR A 3 -34.95 -35.98 18.55
CA TYR A 3 -35.76 -35.78 17.34
C TYR A 3 -35.87 -37.09 16.56
N MET A 4 -37.02 -37.31 15.92
CA MET A 4 -37.28 -38.42 15.00
C MET A 4 -37.56 -37.85 13.61
N HIS A 5 -36.88 -38.36 12.60
CA HIS A 5 -37.09 -37.94 11.23
C HIS A 5 -37.12 -39.16 10.31
N LYS A 6 -38.20 -39.29 9.56
CA LYS A 6 -38.36 -40.27 8.50
C LYS A 6 -39.25 -39.65 7.42
N ASN A 7 -38.70 -39.45 6.22
CA ASN A 7 -39.37 -38.75 5.11
C ASN A 7 -40.74 -39.33 4.72
N THR A 8 -41.03 -40.59 5.10
CA THR A 8 -42.34 -41.22 4.85
C THR A 8 -43.44 -40.77 5.82
N TRP A 9 -43.09 -40.18 6.97
CA TRP A 9 -44.03 -39.87 8.05
C TRP A 9 -44.13 -38.37 8.35
N ALA A 10 -43.07 -37.60 8.08
CA ALA A 10 -43.09 -36.15 8.17
C ALA A 10 -41.95 -35.55 7.34
N GLU A 11 -42.22 -34.40 6.71
CA GLU A 11 -41.22 -33.64 5.96
C GLU A 11 -40.18 -32.99 6.89
N GLU A 12 -40.57 -32.64 8.12
CA GLU A 12 -39.68 -32.06 9.13
C GLU A 12 -39.43 -33.01 10.32
N PRO A 13 -38.27 -32.91 11.00
CA PRO A 13 -37.98 -33.69 12.20
C PRO A 13 -38.97 -33.37 13.34
N ILE A 14 -39.60 -34.39 13.90
CA ILE A 14 -40.54 -34.26 15.02
C ILE A 14 -39.80 -34.44 16.34
N ARG A 15 -40.12 -33.62 17.34
CA ARG A 15 -39.56 -33.72 18.69
C ARG A 15 -40.18 -34.90 19.44
N GLY A 16 -39.35 -35.87 19.84
CA GLY A 16 -39.72 -37.03 20.62
C GLY A 16 -39.63 -36.83 22.13
N ILE A 17 -40.22 -37.75 22.89
CA ILE A 17 -40.28 -37.73 24.36
C ILE A 17 -39.08 -38.39 25.06
N PHE A 18 -38.08 -38.84 24.30
CA PHE A 18 -36.88 -39.52 24.83
C PHE A 18 -35.70 -38.56 25.00
N GLU A 19 -34.71 -38.98 25.80
CA GLU A 19 -33.46 -38.24 25.97
C GLU A 19 -32.57 -38.38 24.72
N PRO A 20 -32.01 -37.28 24.18
CA PRO A 20 -31.19 -37.32 22.98
C PRO A 20 -29.85 -38.04 23.25
N LEU A 21 -29.43 -38.88 22.31
CA LEU A 21 -28.14 -39.58 22.39
C LEU A 21 -26.93 -38.67 22.14
N ILE A 22 -27.12 -37.62 21.33
CA ILE A 22 -26.11 -36.60 20.99
C ILE A 22 -26.76 -35.23 20.98
N SER A 23 -25.96 -34.17 21.14
CA SER A 23 -26.47 -32.81 21.05
C SER A 23 -26.90 -32.45 19.62
N GLU A 24 -27.87 -31.54 19.49
CA GLU A 24 -28.32 -31.02 18.19
C GLU A 24 -27.16 -30.37 17.40
N VAL A 25 -26.23 -29.74 18.12
CA VAL A 25 -25.02 -29.13 17.56
C VAL A 25 -24.11 -30.19 16.95
N GLU A 26 -23.90 -31.32 17.63
CA GLU A 26 -23.10 -32.43 17.10
C GLU A 26 -23.76 -33.10 15.90
N PHE A 27 -25.07 -33.36 15.97
CA PHE A 27 -25.82 -33.89 14.83
C PHE A 27 -25.67 -33.01 13.59
N LYS A 28 -25.86 -31.69 13.74
CA LYS A 28 -25.73 -30.73 12.64
C LYS A 28 -24.33 -30.69 12.03
N LYS A 29 -23.28 -30.75 12.86
CA LYS A 29 -21.88 -30.83 12.39
C LYS A 29 -21.65 -32.08 11.53
N VAL A 30 -22.18 -33.23 11.95
CA VAL A 30 -22.07 -34.47 11.17
C VAL A 30 -22.84 -34.36 9.85
N GLN A 31 -24.05 -33.80 9.86
CA GLN A 31 -24.84 -33.58 8.65
C GLN A 31 -24.12 -32.64 7.67
N ASP A 32 -23.49 -31.56 8.14
CA ASP A 32 -22.70 -30.66 7.29
C ASP A 32 -21.53 -31.41 6.62
N ILE A 33 -20.83 -32.29 7.35
CA ILE A 33 -19.74 -33.12 6.79
C ILE A 33 -20.27 -34.11 5.74
N LEU A 34 -21.38 -34.81 6.03
CA LEU A 34 -22.03 -35.75 5.10
C LEU A 34 -22.51 -35.05 3.83
N ASN A 35 -22.98 -33.81 3.95
CA ASN A 35 -23.36 -32.93 2.82
C ASN A 35 -22.16 -32.30 2.10
N GLY A 36 -20.94 -32.76 2.38
CA GLY A 36 -19.73 -32.37 1.66
C GLY A 36 -19.07 -31.08 2.15
N LYS A 37 -19.58 -30.43 3.20
CA LYS A 37 -18.91 -29.30 3.85
C LYS A 37 -17.78 -29.82 4.72
N LYS A 38 -16.62 -30.06 4.11
CA LYS A 38 -15.42 -30.47 4.84
C LYS A 38 -14.92 -29.29 5.70
N PRO A 39 -14.86 -29.42 7.04
CA PRO A 39 -14.20 -28.41 7.85
C PRO A 39 -12.75 -28.29 7.39
N VAL A 40 -12.26 -27.07 7.23
CA VAL A 40 -10.85 -26.81 6.90
C VAL A 40 -10.04 -27.07 8.18
N ILE A 41 -9.63 -28.33 8.39
CA ILE A 41 -8.91 -28.78 9.60
C ILE A 41 -7.54 -28.12 9.73
N THR A 42 -6.97 -27.63 8.63
CA THR A 42 -5.74 -26.83 8.63
C THR A 42 -5.85 -25.75 7.58
N ALA A 43 -5.65 -24.49 7.98
CA ALA A 43 -5.52 -23.41 7.02
C ALA A 43 -4.38 -23.75 6.05
N TYR A 44 -4.68 -23.83 4.76
CA TYR A 44 -3.65 -24.02 3.74
C TYR A 44 -2.62 -22.89 3.89
N LYS A 45 -1.36 -23.20 4.19
CA LYS A 45 -0.27 -22.23 4.16
C LYS A 45 -0.13 -21.73 2.72
N ARG A 46 -0.85 -20.64 2.40
CA ARG A 46 -0.84 -19.99 1.08
C ARG A 46 0.58 -19.55 0.71
N ASN A 47 1.33 -19.12 1.71
CA ASN A 47 2.68 -18.58 1.60
C ASN A 47 3.72 -19.67 1.88
N ASN A 48 4.51 -20.03 0.87
CA ASN A 48 5.66 -20.92 1.00
C ASN A 48 6.96 -20.11 0.79
N PRO A 49 7.84 -20.00 1.79
CA PRO A 49 9.11 -19.29 1.66
C PRO A 49 10.01 -19.77 0.52
N GLU A 50 9.85 -21.03 0.10
CA GLU A 50 10.61 -21.58 -1.03
C GLU A 50 10.19 -21.03 -2.40
N PHE A 51 9.01 -20.41 -2.51
CA PHE A 51 8.48 -19.89 -3.77
C PHE A 51 7.99 -18.44 -3.62
N PRO A 52 8.90 -17.48 -3.37
CA PRO A 52 8.54 -16.09 -3.11
C PRO A 52 7.87 -15.37 -4.29
N LEU A 53 8.02 -15.87 -5.52
CA LEU A 53 7.41 -15.27 -6.72
C LEU A 53 6.05 -15.87 -7.10
N ARG A 54 5.55 -16.83 -6.30
CA ARG A 54 4.23 -17.44 -6.49
C ARG A 54 3.14 -16.39 -6.31
N GLN A 55 2.08 -16.46 -7.11
CA GLN A 55 0.98 -15.48 -7.20
C GLN A 55 1.39 -14.06 -7.61
N PHE A 56 2.69 -13.78 -7.79
CA PHE A 56 3.19 -12.47 -8.16
C PHE A 56 3.55 -12.40 -9.65
N ILE A 57 4.19 -13.45 -10.19
CA ILE A 57 4.48 -13.56 -11.62
C ILE A 57 3.29 -14.23 -12.33
N THR A 58 2.86 -13.67 -13.46
CA THR A 58 1.79 -14.23 -14.31
C THR A 58 2.32 -14.91 -15.57
N CYS A 59 1.55 -15.87 -16.04
CA CYS A 59 1.78 -16.57 -17.30
C CYS A 59 1.50 -15.65 -18.49
N SER A 60 2.40 -15.54 -19.46
CA SER A 60 2.20 -14.69 -20.65
C SER A 60 1.08 -15.15 -21.59
N ASN A 61 0.62 -16.40 -21.47
CA ASN A 61 -0.42 -16.94 -22.35
C ASN A 61 -1.84 -16.75 -21.78
N CYS A 62 -2.06 -17.10 -20.50
CA CYS A 62 -3.40 -17.04 -19.89
C CYS A 62 -3.55 -15.92 -18.85
N ASN A 63 -2.48 -15.14 -18.61
CA ASN A 63 -2.40 -14.08 -17.61
C ASN A 63 -2.72 -14.52 -16.16
N GLN A 64 -2.82 -15.82 -15.90
CA GLN A 64 -3.05 -16.35 -14.57
C GLN A 64 -1.73 -16.40 -13.77
N PRO A 65 -1.78 -16.20 -12.45
CA PRO A 65 -0.59 -16.25 -11.62
C PRO A 65 0.06 -17.64 -11.61
N LEU A 66 1.39 -17.65 -11.57
CA LEU A 66 2.18 -18.87 -11.48
C LEU A 66 2.13 -19.46 -10.06
N THR A 67 2.10 -20.79 -10.00
CA THR A 67 2.26 -21.55 -8.76
C THR A 67 3.65 -22.17 -8.68
N GLY A 68 4.02 -22.67 -7.50
CA GLY A 68 5.33 -23.28 -7.24
C GLY A 68 5.16 -24.69 -6.68
N SER A 69 5.88 -25.66 -7.24
CA SER A 69 5.95 -27.01 -6.69
C SER A 69 7.28 -27.69 -7.00
N LYS A 70 7.60 -28.71 -6.20
CA LYS A 70 8.74 -29.60 -6.43
C LYS A 70 8.28 -30.83 -7.20
N SER A 71 9.01 -31.23 -8.22
CA SER A 71 8.81 -32.50 -8.92
C SER A 71 9.92 -33.49 -8.61
N LYS A 72 9.53 -34.74 -8.38
CA LYS A 72 10.44 -35.85 -8.09
C LYS A 72 11.15 -36.27 -9.39
N GLY A 73 12.47 -36.14 -9.42
CA GLY A 73 13.33 -36.77 -10.40
C GLY A 73 13.81 -38.13 -9.94
N ARG A 74 14.79 -38.71 -10.67
CA ARG A 74 15.36 -40.02 -10.34
C ARG A 74 16.14 -40.02 -9.02
N LYS A 75 16.89 -38.94 -8.73
CA LYS A 75 17.78 -38.83 -7.57
C LYS A 75 17.31 -37.80 -6.54
N GLU A 76 16.68 -36.72 -6.98
CA GLU A 76 16.31 -35.59 -6.11
C GLU A 76 15.01 -34.91 -6.57
N ARG A 77 14.58 -33.89 -5.82
CA ARG A 77 13.41 -33.08 -6.15
C ARG A 77 13.85 -31.74 -6.73
N TYR A 78 13.28 -31.38 -7.88
CA TYR A 78 13.57 -30.12 -8.58
C TYR A 78 12.41 -29.13 -8.42
N ALA A 79 12.70 -27.88 -8.05
CA ALA A 79 11.71 -26.84 -7.84
C ALA A 79 11.39 -26.09 -9.14
N TYR A 80 10.10 -25.84 -9.38
CA TYR A 80 9.64 -25.12 -10.58
C TYR A 80 8.51 -24.15 -10.26
N TYR A 81 8.52 -23.02 -10.97
CA TYR A 81 7.33 -22.20 -11.18
C TYR A 81 6.61 -22.68 -12.42
N HIS A 82 5.28 -22.81 -12.36
CA HIS A 82 4.47 -23.29 -13.47
C HIS A 82 3.06 -22.72 -13.46
N CYS A 83 2.44 -22.69 -14.64
CA CYS A 83 1.02 -22.40 -14.78
C CYS A 83 0.22 -23.68 -14.50
N HIS A 84 -0.82 -23.56 -13.67
CA HIS A 84 -1.74 -24.68 -13.34
C HIS A 84 -3.13 -24.47 -13.97
N HIS A 85 -3.32 -23.42 -14.77
CA HIS A 85 -4.61 -23.16 -15.39
C HIS A 85 -4.87 -24.18 -16.49
N LYS A 86 -5.99 -24.92 -16.39
CA LYS A 86 -6.32 -26.05 -17.27
C LYS A 86 -6.46 -25.63 -18.73
N ASP A 87 -6.95 -24.43 -18.97
CA ASP A 87 -7.21 -23.91 -20.33
C ASP A 87 -5.96 -23.20 -20.92
N CYS A 88 -4.82 -23.26 -20.22
CA CYS A 88 -3.57 -22.69 -20.72
C CYS A 88 -2.87 -23.69 -21.66
N CYS A 89 -2.92 -23.41 -22.96
CA CYS A 89 -2.36 -24.29 -24.00
C CYS A 89 -0.85 -24.58 -23.86
N ILE A 90 -0.08 -23.69 -23.23
CA ILE A 90 1.38 -23.82 -23.16
C ILE A 90 1.91 -24.58 -21.92
N ASN A 91 1.06 -24.89 -20.93
CA ASN A 91 1.48 -25.55 -19.68
C ASN A 91 2.83 -25.03 -19.12
N PHE A 92 2.96 -23.69 -19.10
CA PHE A 92 4.24 -23.02 -18.88
C PHE A 92 4.97 -23.51 -17.62
N ARG A 93 6.29 -23.73 -17.73
CA ARG A 93 7.13 -24.22 -16.64
C ARG A 93 8.57 -23.71 -16.73
N ILE A 94 9.12 -23.26 -15.60
CA ILE A 94 10.50 -22.77 -15.48
C ILE A 94 11.13 -23.20 -14.16
N ARG A 95 12.43 -23.51 -14.19
CA ARG A 95 13.21 -23.84 -12.97
C ARG A 95 13.18 -22.66 -12.00
N LYS A 96 12.99 -22.96 -10.71
CA LYS A 96 12.94 -21.94 -9.65
C LYS A 96 14.15 -21.01 -9.70
N GLU A 97 15.33 -21.60 -9.75
CA GLU A 97 16.61 -20.88 -9.68
C GLU A 97 16.77 -19.93 -10.88
N LYS A 98 16.30 -20.36 -12.06
CA LYS A 98 16.35 -19.54 -13.28
C LYS A 98 15.41 -18.34 -13.17
N LEU A 99 14.16 -18.53 -12.76
CA LEU A 99 13.20 -17.43 -12.67
C LEU A 99 13.60 -16.41 -11.59
N GLU A 100 14.06 -16.89 -10.43
CA GLU A 100 14.52 -16.01 -9.36
C GLU A 100 15.77 -15.22 -9.75
N LYS A 101 16.70 -15.84 -10.50
CA LYS A 101 17.86 -15.13 -11.06
C LYS A 101 17.44 -14.02 -12.02
N ILE A 102 16.55 -14.33 -12.98
CA ILE A 102 16.03 -13.33 -13.93
C ILE A 102 15.35 -12.17 -13.18
N PHE A 103 14.59 -12.47 -12.12
CA PHE A 103 13.97 -11.45 -11.28
C PHE A 103 14.99 -10.56 -10.57
N VAL A 104 16.03 -11.14 -9.98
CA VAL A 104 17.12 -10.38 -9.34
C VAL A 104 17.86 -9.51 -10.35
N ASP A 105 18.15 -10.04 -11.54
CA ASP A 105 18.81 -9.29 -12.61
C ASP A 105 17.93 -8.14 -13.11
N TYR A 106 16.62 -8.34 -13.16
CA TYR A 106 15.65 -7.28 -13.45
C TYR A 106 15.61 -6.20 -12.36
N LEU A 107 15.65 -6.58 -11.07
CA LEU A 107 15.76 -5.62 -9.97
C LEU A 107 17.04 -4.76 -10.07
N LYS A 108 18.17 -5.35 -10.47
CA LYS A 108 19.41 -4.60 -10.72
C LYS A 108 19.27 -3.66 -11.90
N PHE A 109 18.56 -4.07 -12.95
CA PHE A 109 18.36 -3.24 -14.14
C PHE A 109 17.49 -2.01 -13.85
N ILE A 110 16.40 -2.15 -13.09
CA ILE A 110 15.49 -1.03 -12.77
C ILE A 110 15.99 -0.15 -11.63
N LYS A 111 17.00 -0.60 -10.89
CA LYS A 111 17.58 0.13 -9.76
C LYS A 111 17.98 1.55 -10.22
N PRO A 112 17.47 2.61 -9.57
CA PRO A 112 17.84 3.97 -9.88
C PRO A 112 19.34 4.22 -9.68
N GLU A 113 19.92 5.06 -10.52
CA GLU A 113 21.28 5.52 -10.34
C GLU A 113 21.42 6.37 -9.07
N ARG A 114 22.59 6.32 -8.44
CA ARG A 114 22.87 7.07 -7.21
C ARG A 114 22.68 8.57 -7.38
N ASN A 115 23.01 9.12 -8.55
CA ASN A 115 22.80 10.54 -8.85
C ASN A 115 21.31 10.91 -8.85
N LEU A 116 20.45 10.04 -9.39
CA LEU A 116 19.01 10.24 -9.39
C LEU A 116 18.44 10.17 -7.97
N LEU A 117 18.92 9.24 -7.14
CA LEU A 117 18.53 9.13 -5.73
C LEU A 117 18.97 10.36 -4.91
N ASN A 118 20.18 10.88 -5.16
CA ASN A 118 20.66 12.10 -4.51
C ASN A 118 19.80 13.31 -4.89
N LEU A 119 19.46 13.44 -6.18
CA LEU A 119 18.58 14.51 -6.66
C LEU A 119 17.18 14.40 -6.05
N PHE A 120 16.63 13.19 -5.98
CA PHE A 120 15.36 12.92 -5.32
C PHE A 120 15.40 13.29 -3.83
N GLU A 121 16.45 12.88 -3.10
CA GLU A 121 16.63 13.22 -1.69
C GLU A 121 16.73 14.73 -1.48
N ALA A 122 17.49 15.43 -2.31
CA ALA A 122 17.59 16.90 -2.27
C ALA A 122 16.23 17.57 -2.53
N THR A 123 15.55 17.18 -3.61
CA THR A 123 14.26 17.77 -4.00
C THR A 123 13.19 17.60 -2.92
N VAL A 124 13.08 16.40 -2.34
CA VAL A 124 12.11 16.14 -1.26
C VAL A 124 12.46 16.93 0.00
N LYS A 125 13.74 17.06 0.35
CA LYS A 125 14.19 17.89 1.47
C LYS A 125 13.89 19.36 1.25
N ASP A 126 14.12 19.88 0.06
CA ASP A 126 13.88 21.30 -0.24
C ASP A 126 12.38 21.63 -0.08
N VAL A 127 11.50 20.83 -0.68
CA VAL A 127 10.04 20.98 -0.53
C VAL A 127 9.59 20.81 0.93
N TYR A 128 10.21 19.88 1.66
CA TYR A 128 9.91 19.67 3.07
C TYR A 128 10.33 20.86 3.93
N ASN A 129 11.54 21.39 3.71
CA ASN A 129 12.07 22.54 4.43
C ASN A 129 11.25 23.81 4.14
N GLU A 130 10.81 24.00 2.90
CA GLU A 130 9.89 25.07 2.54
C GLU A 130 8.59 24.96 3.34
N LYS A 131 7.93 23.79 3.33
CA LYS A 131 6.72 23.55 4.12
C LYS A 131 6.93 23.72 5.62
N LEU A 132 8.08 23.28 6.14
CA LEU A 132 8.45 23.44 7.54
C LEU A 132 8.62 24.92 7.89
N SER A 133 9.26 25.71 7.03
CA SER A 133 9.44 27.14 7.24
C SER A 133 8.10 27.89 7.27
N VAL A 134 7.18 27.56 6.34
CA VAL A 134 5.82 28.12 6.32
C VAL A 134 5.08 27.74 7.60
N ARG A 135 5.17 26.48 8.04
CA ARG A 135 4.54 26.02 9.28
C ARG A 135 5.07 26.76 10.50
N LEU A 136 6.39 26.85 10.66
CA LEU A 136 7.02 27.54 11.79
C LEU A 136 6.64 29.03 11.82
N ASN A 137 6.57 29.67 10.66
CA ASN A 137 6.10 31.05 10.55
C ASN A 137 4.64 31.20 10.97
N SER A 138 3.74 30.31 10.50
CA SER A 138 2.33 30.30 10.91
C SER A 138 2.17 30.03 12.41
N GLN A 139 2.92 29.08 12.96
CA GLN A 139 2.93 28.77 14.39
C GLN A 139 3.32 29.99 15.22
N LYS A 140 4.41 30.67 14.81
CA LYS A 140 4.88 31.89 15.45
C LYS A 140 3.83 33.00 15.39
N GLN A 141 3.18 33.22 14.25
CA GLN A 141 2.13 34.24 14.12
C GLN A 141 0.95 33.99 15.07
N VAL A 142 0.51 32.72 15.22
CA VAL A 142 -0.57 32.37 16.15
C VAL A 142 -0.12 32.53 17.60
N GLN A 143 1.11 32.15 17.94
CA GLN A 143 1.67 32.35 19.28
C GLN A 143 1.78 33.84 19.64
N ASP A 144 2.31 34.67 18.73
CA ASP A 144 2.40 36.12 18.92
C ASP A 144 1.00 36.73 19.13
N LYS A 145 -0.01 36.25 18.39
CA LYS A 145 -1.39 36.70 18.56
C LYS A 145 -2.00 36.28 19.89
N LEU A 146 -1.71 35.06 20.37
CA LEU A 146 -2.14 34.60 21.69
C LEU A 146 -1.53 35.45 22.81
N VAL A 147 -0.25 35.81 22.70
CA VAL A 147 0.41 36.72 23.64
C VAL A 147 -0.27 38.09 23.63
N GLU A 148 -0.57 38.64 22.45
CA GLU A 148 -1.29 39.91 22.32
C GLU A 148 -2.67 39.87 23.00
N LEU A 149 -3.47 38.82 22.74
CA LEU A 149 -4.80 38.64 23.32
C LEU A 149 -4.76 38.46 24.84
N LYS A 150 -3.80 37.68 25.35
CA LYS A 150 -3.59 37.49 26.79
C LYS A 150 -3.19 38.80 27.48
N ASN A 151 -2.32 39.60 26.84
CA ASN A 151 -1.97 40.93 27.33
C ASN A 151 -3.16 41.89 27.31
N ARG A 152 -4.01 41.84 26.27
CA ARG A 152 -5.23 42.64 26.19
C ARG A 152 -6.24 42.28 27.28
N LYS A 153 -6.37 40.98 27.58
CA LYS A 153 -7.17 40.48 28.70
C LYS A 153 -6.63 40.98 30.05
N SER A 154 -5.31 40.98 30.25
CA SER A 154 -4.69 41.53 31.47
C SER A 154 -5.01 43.01 31.64
N LYS A 155 -4.83 43.83 30.60
CA LYS A 155 -5.16 45.27 30.66
C LYS A 155 -6.65 45.55 30.94
N LEU A 156 -7.54 44.70 30.41
CA LEU A 156 -8.98 44.81 30.68
C LEU A 156 -9.29 44.58 32.17
N ILE A 157 -8.57 43.64 32.81
CA ILE A 157 -8.68 43.38 34.25
C ILE A 157 -8.19 44.61 35.04
N ASP A 158 -7.04 45.18 34.67
CA ASP A 158 -6.50 46.38 35.32
C ASP A 158 -7.49 47.56 35.25
N PHE A 159 -8.07 47.85 34.08
CA PHE A 159 -9.09 48.90 33.94
C PHE A 159 -10.38 48.64 34.73
N ARG A 160 -10.74 47.37 34.95
CA ARG A 160 -11.88 47.02 35.81
C ARG A 160 -11.56 47.27 37.29
N ILE A 161 -10.33 46.99 37.72
CA ILE A 161 -9.84 47.29 39.08
C ILE A 161 -9.84 48.79 39.33
N ASP A 162 -9.40 49.58 38.35
CA ASP A 162 -9.39 51.05 38.41
C ASP A 162 -10.79 51.68 38.29
N GLY A 163 -11.85 50.87 38.14
CA GLY A 163 -13.24 51.32 38.05
C GLY A 163 -13.58 52.06 36.75
N THR A 164 -12.74 51.98 35.73
CA THR A 164 -12.88 52.75 34.48
C THR A 164 -13.90 52.15 33.50
N ILE A 165 -14.32 50.90 33.71
CA ILE A 165 -15.19 50.12 32.82
C ILE A 165 -16.40 49.59 33.60
N SER A 166 -17.58 49.64 32.98
CA SER A 166 -18.82 49.07 33.52
C SER A 166 -18.74 47.54 33.65
N GLU A 167 -19.58 46.94 34.49
CA GLU A 167 -19.58 45.47 34.65
C GLU A 167 -20.03 44.75 33.37
N ASP A 168 -21.02 45.32 32.67
CA ASP A 168 -21.59 44.74 31.46
C ASP A 168 -20.58 44.78 30.30
N ASP A 169 -19.89 45.91 30.11
CA ASP A 169 -18.83 46.04 29.09
C ASP A 169 -17.65 45.10 29.37
N TYR A 170 -17.28 44.95 30.65
CA TYR A 170 -16.23 44.02 31.06
C TYR A 170 -16.60 42.57 30.73
N LYS A 171 -17.82 42.13 31.10
CA LYS A 171 -18.30 40.76 30.80
C LYS A 171 -18.31 40.51 29.29
N PHE A 172 -18.92 41.40 28.53
CA PHE A 172 -18.99 41.30 27.07
C PHE A 172 -17.60 41.19 26.43
N LYS A 173 -16.65 42.06 26.81
CA LYS A 173 -15.29 42.01 26.25
C LYS A 173 -14.48 40.81 26.72
N THR A 174 -14.71 40.33 27.94
CA THR A 174 -14.04 39.14 28.46
C THR A 174 -14.48 37.88 27.73
N GLU A 175 -15.76 37.76 27.41
CA GLU A 175 -16.30 36.65 26.62
C GLU A 175 -15.71 36.66 25.20
N GLN A 176 -15.72 37.81 24.51
CA GLN A 176 -15.10 37.93 23.18
C GLN A 176 -13.61 37.52 23.17
N LEU A 177 -12.83 38.02 24.13
CA LEU A 177 -11.42 37.66 24.24
C LEU A 177 -11.21 36.18 24.59
N ALA A 178 -12.11 35.59 25.38
CA ALA A 178 -12.03 34.17 25.72
C ALA A 178 -12.27 33.30 24.49
N GLU A 179 -13.26 33.64 23.65
CA GLU A 179 -13.54 32.96 22.38
C GLU A 179 -12.35 33.06 21.42
N GLU A 180 -11.79 34.26 21.22
CA GLU A 180 -10.63 34.47 20.35
C GLU A 180 -9.39 33.69 20.82
N ILE A 181 -9.13 33.68 22.14
CA ILE A 181 -8.04 32.88 22.72
C ILE A 181 -8.28 31.39 22.47
N GLN A 182 -9.49 30.89 22.70
CA GLN A 182 -9.81 29.48 22.51
C GLN A 182 -9.66 29.06 21.04
N GLU A 183 -10.09 29.90 20.10
CA GLU A 183 -9.94 29.67 18.65
C GLU A 183 -8.46 29.57 18.26
N HIS A 184 -7.62 30.49 18.74
CA HIS A 184 -6.19 30.48 18.44
C HIS A 184 -5.43 29.34 19.14
N GLU A 185 -5.82 28.96 20.37
CA GLU A 185 -5.28 27.77 21.05
C GLU A 185 -5.67 26.48 20.32
N PHE A 186 -6.86 26.42 19.74
CA PHE A 186 -7.27 25.30 18.87
C PHE A 186 -6.40 25.22 17.61
N ARG A 187 -6.26 26.34 16.88
CA ARG A 187 -5.39 26.41 15.69
C ARG A 187 -3.95 26.00 15.97
N LEU A 188 -3.40 26.40 17.13
CA LEU A 188 -2.04 26.04 17.52
C LEU A 188 -1.88 24.52 17.70
N ARG A 189 -2.86 23.86 18.33
CA ARG A 189 -2.85 22.39 18.48
C ARG A 189 -2.90 21.67 17.13
N GLU A 190 -3.69 22.16 16.18
CA GLU A 190 -3.74 21.58 14.83
C GLU A 190 -2.39 21.66 14.09
N ILE A 191 -1.59 22.70 14.36
CA ILE A 191 -0.27 22.89 13.75
C ILE A 191 0.78 21.94 14.35
N ASP A 192 0.68 21.63 15.66
CA ASP A 192 1.67 20.86 16.41
C ASP A 192 1.58 19.33 16.20
N GLU A 193 0.48 18.79 15.68
CA GLU A 193 0.24 17.34 15.59
C GLU A 193 1.07 16.57 14.54
N ILE A 194 2.02 17.20 13.83
CA ILE A 194 2.81 16.54 12.79
C ILE A 194 4.31 16.72 13.07
N ASP A 195 4.78 16.01 14.08
CA ASP A 195 6.20 15.71 14.23
C ASP A 195 6.50 14.40 13.50
N ASN A 196 7.24 14.50 12.39
CA ASN A 196 7.69 13.31 11.70
C ASN A 196 9.04 13.59 11.05
N ASP A 197 10.03 12.79 11.39
CA ASP A 197 11.39 12.91 10.87
C ASP A 197 11.47 12.36 9.45
N LEU A 198 10.80 13.08 8.52
CA LEU A 198 10.72 12.74 7.10
C LEU A 198 12.12 12.56 6.53
N CYS A 199 13.09 13.36 6.98
CA CYS A 199 14.48 13.26 6.59
C CYS A 199 15.11 11.89 6.93
N LYS A 200 14.85 11.35 8.13
CA LYS A 200 15.28 9.98 8.48
C LYS A 200 14.58 8.93 7.62
N CYS A 201 13.26 9.04 7.46
CA CYS A 201 12.48 8.10 6.63
C CYS A 201 12.96 8.10 5.17
N LEU A 202 13.22 9.28 4.61
CA LEU A 202 13.70 9.47 3.25
C LEU A 202 15.08 8.83 3.04
N LYS A 203 16.04 9.08 3.95
CA LYS A 203 17.36 8.44 3.91
C LYS A 203 17.25 6.92 3.95
N TYR A 204 16.39 6.39 4.82
CA TYR A 204 16.16 4.96 4.93
C TYR A 204 15.55 4.38 3.63
N ALA A 205 14.56 5.06 3.06
CA ALA A 205 13.94 4.67 1.80
C ALA A 205 14.95 4.66 0.64
N CYS A 206 15.77 5.71 0.50
CA CYS A 206 16.82 5.75 -0.53
C CYS A 206 17.83 4.61 -0.37
N LYS A 207 18.22 4.28 0.86
CA LYS A 207 19.12 3.16 1.15
C LYS A 207 18.50 1.80 0.78
N ILE A 208 17.20 1.62 0.99
CA ILE A 208 16.48 0.42 0.54
C ILE A 208 16.51 0.32 -0.98
N ILE A 209 16.17 1.41 -1.67
CA ILE A 209 16.12 1.44 -3.13
C ILE A 209 17.51 1.17 -3.73
N GLU A 210 18.56 1.73 -3.14
CA GLU A 210 19.95 1.47 -3.54
C GLU A 210 20.36 0.01 -3.34
N ASN A 211 19.71 -0.76 -2.47
CA ASN A 211 20.11 -2.14 -2.16
C ASN A 211 18.99 -3.15 -2.42
N ILE A 212 18.06 -2.83 -3.31
CA ILE A 212 16.79 -3.57 -3.43
C ILE A 212 16.95 -5.02 -3.88
N ASP A 213 17.93 -5.30 -4.74
CA ASP A 213 18.27 -6.64 -5.21
C ASP A 213 18.86 -7.49 -4.09
N THR A 214 19.80 -6.95 -3.31
CA THR A 214 20.42 -7.65 -2.18
C THR A 214 19.46 -7.86 -1.03
N LEU A 215 18.61 -6.87 -0.74
CA LEU A 215 17.53 -6.97 0.23
C LEU A 215 16.50 -8.02 -0.18
N TRP A 216 16.17 -8.11 -1.46
CA TRP A 216 15.27 -9.15 -1.93
C TRP A 216 15.91 -10.53 -1.81
N ILE A 217 17.19 -10.74 -2.10
CA ILE A 217 17.85 -12.06 -1.96
C ILE A 217 17.83 -12.53 -0.50
N ASN A 218 18.28 -11.67 0.41
CA ASN A 218 18.50 -11.99 1.82
C ASN A 218 17.24 -11.87 2.68
N GLY A 219 16.18 -11.24 2.15
CA GLY A 219 14.93 -11.02 2.86
C GLY A 219 14.16 -12.30 3.16
N ASP A 220 13.37 -12.25 4.23
CA ASP A 220 12.34 -13.24 4.49
C ASP A 220 11.18 -13.12 3.48
N LEU A 221 10.20 -14.01 3.59
CA LEU A 221 9.09 -14.04 2.64
C LEU A 221 8.25 -12.76 2.68
N ASP A 222 8.03 -12.19 3.87
CA ASP A 222 7.22 -10.97 4.03
C ASP A 222 7.90 -9.79 3.35
N LEU A 223 9.19 -9.58 3.63
CA LEU A 223 9.97 -8.52 3.00
C LEU A 223 10.01 -8.67 1.48
N LYS A 224 10.23 -9.90 0.98
CA LYS A 224 10.20 -10.19 -0.47
C LYS A 224 8.86 -9.80 -1.10
N GLN A 225 7.75 -10.20 -0.49
CA GLN A 225 6.40 -9.91 -1.00
C GLN A 225 6.04 -8.42 -0.91
N ARG A 226 6.48 -7.73 0.15
CA ARG A 226 6.29 -6.28 0.31
C ARG A 226 7.07 -5.50 -0.74
N LEU A 227 8.34 -5.84 -0.96
CA LEU A 227 9.17 -5.22 -2.01
C LEU A 227 8.55 -5.45 -3.40
N GLN A 228 8.13 -6.69 -3.69
CA GLN A 228 7.45 -7.02 -4.95
C GLN A 228 6.24 -6.12 -5.20
N LYS A 229 5.34 -5.98 -4.21
CA LYS A 229 4.13 -5.15 -4.34
C LYS A 229 4.42 -3.65 -4.37
N LEU A 230 5.47 -3.21 -3.67
CA LEU A 230 5.89 -1.81 -3.65
C LEU A 230 6.39 -1.37 -5.04
N ILE A 231 7.18 -2.22 -5.70
CA ILE A 231 7.77 -1.91 -7.01
C ILE A 231 6.78 -2.20 -8.14
N PHE A 232 6.04 -3.31 -8.03
CA PHE A 232 5.12 -3.81 -9.05
C PHE A 232 3.74 -4.12 -8.44
N PRO A 233 2.90 -3.11 -8.19
CA PRO A 233 1.59 -3.29 -7.55
C PRO A 233 0.68 -4.30 -8.25
N LYS A 234 0.78 -4.40 -9.58
CA LYS A 234 -0.02 -5.32 -10.43
C LYS A 234 0.68 -6.65 -10.75
N GLY A 235 1.88 -6.89 -10.21
CA GLY A 235 2.68 -8.07 -10.53
C GLY A 235 3.48 -7.93 -11.83
N LEU A 236 4.12 -9.03 -12.25
CA LEU A 236 4.98 -9.09 -13.43
C LEU A 236 4.57 -10.22 -14.36
N MET A 237 4.55 -9.97 -15.66
CA MET A 237 4.34 -11.02 -16.66
C MET A 237 5.68 -11.52 -17.20
N TYR A 238 5.92 -12.83 -17.10
CA TYR A 238 7.11 -13.44 -17.68
C TYR A 238 6.89 -13.80 -19.17
N TYR A 239 7.77 -13.33 -20.05
CA TYR A 239 7.74 -13.59 -21.48
C TYR A 239 9.15 -13.65 -22.06
N SER A 240 9.47 -14.71 -22.82
CA SER A 240 10.72 -14.81 -23.60
C SER A 240 12.03 -14.54 -22.82
N ASN A 241 12.19 -15.16 -21.64
CA ASN A 241 13.34 -14.98 -20.72
C ASN A 241 13.47 -13.58 -20.09
N ASP A 242 12.43 -12.75 -20.17
CA ASP A 242 12.40 -11.43 -19.53
C ASP A 242 11.00 -11.14 -18.95
N PHE A 243 10.83 -9.96 -18.36
CA PHE A 243 9.55 -9.42 -17.92
C PHE A 243 9.04 -8.37 -18.91
N ARG A 244 7.73 -8.40 -19.21
CA ARG A 244 7.11 -7.32 -20.01
C ARG A 244 7.04 -6.02 -19.19
N THR A 245 6.84 -4.89 -19.89
CA THR A 245 6.61 -3.57 -19.29
C THR A 245 5.49 -3.64 -18.26
N ALA A 246 5.87 -3.73 -16.99
CA ALA A 246 4.93 -3.68 -15.89
C ALA A 246 4.55 -2.24 -15.59
N GLU A 247 3.41 -2.07 -14.92
CA GLU A 247 3.17 -0.84 -14.19
C GLU A 247 4.13 -0.79 -13.00
N ILE A 248 5.24 -0.08 -13.20
CA ILE A 248 6.30 0.11 -12.22
C ILE A 248 5.99 1.39 -11.44
N SER A 249 6.25 1.36 -10.12
CA SER A 249 6.16 2.55 -9.28
C SER A 249 7.03 3.69 -9.81
N SER A 250 6.55 4.94 -9.71
CA SER A 250 7.17 6.13 -10.32
C SER A 250 8.63 6.34 -9.95
N LEU A 251 9.05 5.89 -8.76
CA LEU A 251 10.43 5.94 -8.27
C LEU A 251 11.43 5.09 -9.09
N PHE A 252 10.93 4.09 -9.83
CA PHE A 252 11.74 3.14 -10.59
C PHE A 252 11.53 3.27 -12.10
N ILE A 253 10.76 4.28 -12.54
CA ILE A 253 10.63 4.59 -13.97
C ILE A 253 11.97 5.17 -14.42
N LYS A 254 12.80 4.34 -15.07
CA LYS A 254 13.87 4.84 -15.92
C LYS A 254 13.21 5.59 -17.05
N LYS A 255 13.20 6.91 -16.95
CA LYS A 255 12.77 7.78 -18.03
C LYS A 255 13.89 7.80 -19.07
N ASP A 256 13.98 6.75 -19.90
CA ASP A 256 14.64 6.80 -21.21
C ASP A 256 13.81 7.67 -22.19
N ALA A 257 13.25 8.77 -21.69
CA ALA A 257 12.31 9.65 -22.37
C ALA A 257 12.63 11.13 -22.03
N SER A 258 13.92 11.44 -21.97
CA SER A 258 14.43 12.82 -22.04
C SER A 258 15.43 13.01 -23.20
N LEU A 259 15.61 12.01 -24.08
CA LEU A 259 16.48 12.13 -25.27
C LEU A 259 15.89 11.61 -26.58
N THR A 260 14.63 11.18 -26.61
CA THR A 260 13.95 10.72 -27.83
C THR A 260 12.87 11.70 -28.28
N SER A 261 13.22 12.49 -29.30
CA SER A 261 12.39 13.31 -30.20
C SER A 261 12.01 14.74 -29.78
N TYR A 262 13.01 15.63 -29.69
CA TYR A 262 12.87 16.99 -30.25
C TYR A 262 13.33 17.07 -31.72
N ASN A 263 13.49 15.93 -32.41
CA ASN A 263 13.99 15.86 -33.79
C ASN A 263 12.97 15.37 -34.83
N ASN A 264 11.66 15.41 -34.55
CA ASN A 264 10.63 15.23 -35.57
C ASN A 264 9.89 16.55 -35.87
N MET A 265 10.63 17.66 -35.99
CA MET A 265 10.12 18.78 -36.78
C MET A 265 10.26 18.40 -38.25
N VAL A 266 9.18 17.84 -38.80
CA VAL A 266 8.99 17.80 -40.25
C VAL A 266 9.04 19.26 -40.73
N PRO A 267 9.92 19.63 -41.68
CA PRO A 267 9.89 20.97 -42.25
C PRO A 267 8.49 21.19 -42.86
N PRO A 268 7.89 22.39 -42.72
CA PRO A 268 6.54 22.63 -43.23
C PRO A 268 6.51 22.28 -44.72
N SER A 269 5.77 21.23 -45.05
CA SER A 269 5.50 20.88 -46.44
C SER A 269 4.75 22.06 -47.03
N GLU A 270 5.30 22.61 -48.11
CA GLU A 270 4.70 23.69 -48.88
C GLU A 270 3.24 23.33 -49.20
N PHE A 271 2.35 24.29 -48.95
CA PHE A 271 0.94 24.21 -49.35
C PHE A 271 0.88 24.05 -50.87
N GLU A 272 0.64 22.84 -51.36
CA GLU A 272 0.19 22.65 -52.74
C GLU A 272 -1.21 23.26 -52.87
N SER A 273 -1.29 24.36 -53.62
CA SER A 273 -2.56 24.99 -53.97
C SER A 273 -3.21 24.20 -55.10
N LEU A 274 -4.42 23.70 -54.84
CA LEU A 274 -5.27 23.14 -55.88
C LEU A 274 -5.64 24.24 -56.87
N SER A 275 -4.97 24.24 -58.02
CA SER A 275 -5.44 24.94 -59.22
C SER A 275 -5.36 23.99 -60.41
N THR A 276 -6.50 23.36 -60.68
CA THR A 276 -6.83 22.78 -61.97
C THR A 276 -6.99 23.89 -63.02
N PRO A 277 -6.61 23.59 -64.26
CA PRO A 277 -7.47 23.87 -65.41
C PRO A 277 -8.08 22.58 -65.99
#